data_AF-A0A0C9WJU7-F1
#
_entry.id   AF-A0A0C9WJU7-F1
#
_cell.length_a   1.000
_cell.length_b   1.000
_cell.length_c   1.000
_cell.angle_alpha   90.00
_cell.angle_beta   90.00
_cell.angle_gamma   90.00
#
_symmetry.space_group_name_H-M   'P 1'
#
loop_
_entity.id
_entity.type
_entity.pdbx_description
1 polymer ?
#
loop_
_entity_poly.entity_id
_entity_poly.type
_entity_poly.pdbx_seq_one_letter_code
_entity_poly.pdbx_strand_id
1 'polypeptide(L)'
;MADDPEAPAHPTASNSNAKTDCHGKGRIYLYAVLFFIWAFAVISVGVGAHAWVKSHQEKRAVKAAVSAPTVVNINTHDVDTAGIVITIACGITAALSMIFALALFLKHTRFFLAQSIGLALCAIWIFAGLVAFDFYFHTRSARVTATIGGVAVPQAVISAVEKQLGVTGVYKRIEYLRLVAIIPWFTLLFTTIGSIIFAVCAGKPKTRAPSKSPAPVSYTVDSDADKEEELSPTEP
;
A
#
# COMPACT_ATOMS: atom_id res chain seq x y z
N MET A 1 -71.63 11.87 30.87
CA MET A 1 -70.68 10.76 31.01
C MET A 1 -70.37 10.31 29.60
N ALA A 2 -69.42 11.00 28.98
CA ALA A 2 -68.88 10.72 27.65
C ALA A 2 -67.39 11.02 27.81
N ASP A 3 -66.59 9.96 27.73
CA ASP A 3 -65.16 9.95 28.02
C ASP A 3 -64.37 10.43 26.81
N ASP A 4 -63.60 11.51 27.00
CA ASP A 4 -62.41 11.80 26.22
C ASP A 4 -61.21 11.09 26.86
N PRO A 5 -60.43 10.32 26.08
CA PRO A 5 -59.02 10.14 26.36
C PRO A 5 -58.18 10.66 25.20
N GLU A 6 -57.61 11.84 25.46
CA GLU A 6 -56.49 12.50 24.82
C GLU A 6 -55.31 11.51 24.59
N ALA A 7 -54.97 11.27 23.31
CA ALA A 7 -53.82 10.45 22.93
C ALA A 7 -52.57 11.33 22.74
N PRO A 8 -51.43 11.01 23.38
CA PRO A 8 -50.24 11.87 23.39
C PRO A 8 -49.47 11.82 22.06
N ALA A 9 -49.12 13.01 21.58
CA ALA A 9 -48.18 13.22 20.49
C ALA A 9 -46.79 12.65 20.85
N HIS A 10 -46.29 11.71 20.05
CA HIS A 10 -44.90 11.27 20.10
C HIS A 10 -44.04 12.16 19.18
N PRO A 11 -43.16 13.02 19.71
CA PRO A 11 -42.10 13.61 18.93
C PRO A 11 -40.98 12.57 18.77
N THR A 12 -40.90 11.93 17.60
CA THR A 12 -39.70 11.22 17.15
C THR A 12 -38.61 12.25 16.87
N ALA A 13 -37.93 12.68 17.94
CA ALA A 13 -36.70 13.46 17.87
C ALA A 13 -35.62 12.59 17.20
N SER A 14 -35.59 12.68 15.86
CA SER A 14 -34.49 12.20 15.02
C SER A 14 -33.22 12.94 15.43
N ASN A 15 -32.44 12.30 16.29
CA ASN A 15 -31.19 12.80 16.82
C ASN A 15 -30.12 12.74 15.71
N SER A 16 -30.16 13.74 14.82
CA SER A 16 -29.31 13.91 13.65
C SER A 16 -28.08 14.79 13.92
N ASN A 17 -27.69 14.96 15.19
CA ASN A 17 -26.60 15.84 15.60
C ASN A 17 -25.30 15.10 15.96
N ALA A 18 -24.94 14.09 15.19
CA ALA A 18 -23.57 13.57 15.14
C ALA A 18 -22.93 13.87 13.79
N LYS A 19 -23.17 15.08 13.25
CA LYS A 19 -22.38 15.63 12.15
C LYS A 19 -21.08 16.18 12.74
N THR A 20 -20.25 15.29 13.29
CA THR A 20 -18.90 15.62 13.72
C THR A 20 -18.17 16.26 12.54
N ASP A 21 -17.69 17.48 12.77
CA ASP A 21 -16.76 18.21 11.91
C ASP A 21 -15.47 17.40 11.69
N CYS A 22 -15.56 16.41 10.81
CA CYS A 22 -14.48 15.49 10.45
C CYS A 22 -13.52 16.08 9.40
N HIS A 23 -13.77 17.30 8.92
CA HIS A 23 -13.10 17.82 7.72
C HIS A 23 -11.65 18.27 7.97
N GLY A 24 -11.34 18.76 9.18
CA GLY A 24 -9.98 19.15 9.58
C GLY A 24 -9.20 18.03 10.26
N LYS A 25 -9.78 17.43 11.31
CA LYS A 25 -9.11 16.41 12.14
C LYS A 25 -8.77 15.15 11.34
N GLY A 26 -9.63 14.73 10.41
CA GLY A 26 -9.40 13.56 9.55
C GLY A 26 -8.12 13.64 8.72
N ARG A 27 -7.73 14.84 8.27
CA ARG A 27 -6.54 15.02 7.42
C ARG A 27 -5.24 14.84 8.19
N ILE A 28 -5.22 15.22 9.47
CA ILE A 28 -4.05 15.05 10.35
C ILE A 28 -3.72 13.57 10.51
N TYR A 29 -4.73 12.72 10.71
CA TYR A 29 -4.53 11.26 10.78
C TYR A 29 -4.00 10.68 9.47
N LEU A 30 -4.49 11.16 8.32
CA LEU A 30 -3.99 10.72 7.01
C LEU A 30 -2.51 11.06 6.80
N TYR A 31 -2.09 12.27 7.21
CA TYR A 31 -0.67 12.64 7.17
C TYR A 31 0.18 11.82 8.14
N ALA A 32 -0.31 11.59 9.36
CA ALA A 32 0.42 10.78 10.33
C ALA A 32 0.66 9.36 9.81
N VAL A 33 -0.37 8.72 9.24
CA VAL A 33 -0.26 7.37 8.67
C VAL A 33 0.71 7.36 7.48
N LEU A 34 0.61 8.32 6.56
CA LEU A 34 1.54 8.42 5.42
C LEU A 34 2.98 8.65 5.88
N PHE A 35 3.19 9.46 6.92
CA PHE A 35 4.51 9.70 7.50
C PHE A 35 5.11 8.41 8.09
N PHE A 36 4.33 7.63 8.84
CA PHE A 36 4.80 6.34 9.35
C PHE A 36 5.12 5.35 8.23
N ILE A 37 4.25 5.24 7.21
CA ILE A 37 4.51 4.40 6.03
C ILE A 37 5.84 4.82 5.39
N TRP A 38 6.02 6.11 5.13
CA TRP A 38 7.24 6.66 4.54
C TRP A 38 8.48 6.36 5.40
N ALA A 39 8.42 6.62 6.71
CA ALA A 39 9.55 6.44 7.61
C ALA A 39 10.00 4.98 7.68
N PHE A 40 9.07 4.05 7.90
CA PHE A 40 9.41 2.62 7.96
C PHE A 40 9.85 2.06 6.60
N ALA A 41 9.29 2.55 5.50
CA ALA A 41 9.74 2.19 4.16
C ALA A 41 11.19 2.64 3.91
N VAL A 42 11.56 3.87 4.30
CA VAL A 42 12.95 4.36 4.19
C VAL A 42 13.91 3.58 5.07
N ILE A 43 13.53 3.27 6.31
CA ILE A 43 14.34 2.45 7.22
C ILE A 43 14.56 1.05 6.61
N SER A 44 13.52 0.46 6.03
CA SER A 44 13.59 -0.84 5.35
C SER A 44 14.58 -0.83 4.19
N VAL A 45 14.55 0.23 3.36
CA VAL A 45 15.51 0.42 2.26
C VAL A 45 16.94 0.56 2.78
N GLY A 46 17.15 1.36 3.84
CA GLY A 46 18.47 1.55 4.44
C GLY A 46 19.08 0.25 4.97
N VAL A 47 18.30 -0.57 5.66
CA VAL A 47 18.76 -1.86 6.19
C VAL A 47 19.00 -2.87 5.06
N GLY A 48 18.15 -2.89 4.03
CA GLY A 48 18.36 -3.70 2.82
C GLY A 48 19.66 -3.35 2.10
N ALA A 49 19.94 -2.06 1.90
CA ALA A 49 21.17 -1.58 1.28
C ALA A 49 22.42 -1.92 2.11
N HIS A 50 22.35 -1.74 3.43
CA HIS A 50 23.45 -2.09 4.33
C HIS A 50 23.77 -3.60 4.29
N ALA A 51 22.74 -4.46 4.34
CA ALA A 51 22.89 -5.90 4.21
C ALA A 51 23.53 -6.31 2.86
N TRP A 52 23.15 -5.62 1.79
CA TRP A 52 23.69 -5.87 0.45
C TRP A 52 25.19 -5.55 0.36
N VAL A 53 25.61 -4.40 0.89
CA VAL A 53 27.03 -4.01 0.93
C VAL A 53 27.85 -4.99 1.76
N LYS A 54 27.35 -5.37 2.95
CA LYS A 54 28.04 -6.30 3.84
C LYS A 54 28.18 -7.70 3.22
N SER A 55 27.13 -8.21 2.57
CA SER A 55 27.17 -9.47 1.82
C SER A 55 28.26 -9.46 0.73
N HIS A 56 28.45 -8.34 0.03
CA HIS A 56 29.49 -8.22 -0.99
C HIS A 56 30.90 -8.14 -0.38
N GLN A 57 31.06 -7.45 0.76
CA GLN A 57 32.33 -7.37 1.47
C GLN A 57 32.77 -8.75 1.98
N GLU A 58 31.86 -9.53 2.57
CA GLU A 58 32.15 -10.88 3.05
C GLU A 58 32.51 -11.83 1.89
N LYS A 59 31.76 -11.78 0.77
CA LYS A 59 32.10 -12.56 -0.44
C LYS A 59 33.48 -12.21 -0.98
N ARG A 60 33.88 -10.94 -0.94
CA ARG A 60 35.22 -10.50 -1.37
C ARG A 60 36.30 -10.92 -0.38
N ALA A 61 36.05 -10.81 0.93
CA ALA A 61 36.99 -11.22 1.96
C ALA A 61 37.28 -12.73 1.90
N VAL A 62 36.24 -13.56 1.73
CA VAL A 62 36.40 -15.01 1.55
C VAL A 62 37.19 -15.32 0.27
N LYS A 63 36.87 -14.66 -0.85
CA LYS A 63 37.65 -14.84 -2.09
C LYS A 63 39.11 -14.42 -1.96
N ALA A 64 39.40 -13.41 -1.15
CA ALA A 64 40.76 -12.94 -0.90
C ALA A 64 41.55 -13.85 0.06
N ALA A 65 40.86 -14.48 1.02
CA ALA A 65 41.48 -15.39 2.00
C ALA A 65 41.81 -16.77 1.42
N VAL A 66 41.22 -17.13 0.28
CA VAL A 66 41.39 -18.43 -0.34
C VAL A 66 42.49 -18.33 -1.41
N SER A 67 43.61 -19.01 -1.18
CA SER A 67 44.74 -19.08 -2.13
C SER A 67 44.33 -19.80 -3.43
N ALA A 68 44.77 -19.29 -4.58
CA ALA A 68 44.71 -20.02 -5.84
C ALA A 68 45.37 -21.41 -5.66
N PRO A 69 44.79 -22.53 -6.14
CA PRO A 69 43.81 -22.69 -7.23
C PRO A 69 42.35 -22.93 -6.80
N THR A 70 41.95 -22.55 -5.58
CA THR A 70 40.62 -22.88 -5.04
C THR A 70 39.57 -21.86 -5.51
N VAL A 71 38.51 -22.32 -6.16
CA VAL A 71 37.36 -21.51 -6.55
C VAL A 71 36.22 -21.78 -5.58
N VAL A 72 35.84 -20.76 -4.80
CA VAL A 72 34.68 -20.84 -3.89
C VAL A 72 33.47 -20.21 -4.57
N ASN A 73 32.45 -21.03 -4.83
CA ASN A 73 31.16 -20.61 -5.31
C ASN A 73 30.14 -20.67 -4.17
N ILE A 74 29.67 -19.49 -3.75
CA ILE A 74 28.65 -19.36 -2.71
C ILE A 74 27.35 -19.04 -3.44
N ASN A 75 26.45 -20.03 -3.55
CA ASN A 75 25.15 -19.81 -4.19
C ASN A 75 24.17 -19.21 -3.17
N THR A 76 24.04 -17.87 -3.20
CA THR A 76 23.07 -17.09 -2.41
C THR A 76 22.03 -16.39 -3.27
N HIS A 77 21.92 -16.77 -4.56
CA HIS A 77 21.17 -16.00 -5.56
C HIS A 77 19.68 -15.83 -5.19
N ASP A 78 19.05 -16.87 -4.66
CA ASP A 78 17.62 -16.85 -4.32
C ASP A 78 17.29 -15.82 -3.23
N VAL A 79 18.10 -15.78 -2.15
CA VAL A 79 17.91 -14.88 -1.02
C VAL A 79 18.28 -13.45 -1.39
N ASP A 80 19.38 -13.26 -2.14
CA ASP A 80 19.81 -11.94 -2.59
C ASP A 80 18.76 -11.31 -3.51
N THR A 81 18.21 -12.09 -4.44
CA THR A 81 17.16 -11.62 -5.36
C THR A 81 15.88 -11.26 -4.61
N ALA A 82 15.42 -12.11 -3.69
CA ALA A 82 14.23 -11.83 -2.89
C ALA A 82 14.40 -10.57 -2.02
N GLY A 83 15.57 -10.40 -1.39
CA GLY A 83 15.89 -9.22 -0.58
C GLY A 83 15.91 -7.93 -1.40
N ILE A 84 16.46 -7.96 -2.61
CA ILE A 84 16.44 -6.82 -3.54
C ILE A 84 15.00 -6.46 -3.92
N VAL A 85 14.16 -7.44 -4.23
CA VAL A 85 12.75 -7.21 -4.60
C VAL A 85 11.99 -6.52 -3.47
N ILE A 86 12.17 -6.96 -2.21
CA ILE A 86 11.55 -6.31 -1.04
C ILE A 86 12.06 -4.87 -0.90
N THR A 87 13.36 -4.65 -1.08
CA THR A 87 13.99 -3.33 -0.97
C THR A 87 13.40 -2.37 -2.01
N ILE A 88 13.24 -2.82 -3.25
CA ILE A 88 12.62 -2.04 -4.34
C ILE A 88 11.15 -1.76 -4.01
N ALA A 89 10.38 -2.76 -3.56
CA ALA A 89 8.98 -2.58 -3.19
C ALA A 89 8.82 -1.55 -2.05
N CYS A 90 9.70 -1.58 -1.04
CA CYS A 90 9.74 -0.57 0.02
C CYS A 90 10.11 0.81 -0.53
N GLY A 91 11.07 0.90 -1.44
CA GLY A 91 11.44 2.16 -2.10
C GLY A 91 10.30 2.79 -2.90
N ILE A 92 9.56 1.98 -3.66
CA ILE A 92 8.35 2.42 -4.38
C ILE A 92 7.28 2.90 -3.40
N THR A 93 7.08 2.18 -2.29
CA THR A 93 6.12 2.55 -1.24
C THR A 93 6.49 3.87 -0.57
N ALA A 94 7.78 4.12 -0.32
CA ALA A 94 8.28 5.39 0.18
C ALA A 94 8.01 6.53 -0.82
N ALA A 95 8.28 6.32 -2.10
CA ALA A 95 8.00 7.32 -3.14
C ALA A 95 6.50 7.62 -3.25
N LEU A 96 5.65 6.59 -3.29
CA LEU A 96 4.20 6.75 -3.40
C LEU A 96 3.59 7.42 -2.16
N SER A 97 4.02 7.06 -0.96
CA SER A 97 3.55 7.72 0.27
C SER A 97 3.91 9.21 0.29
N MET A 98 5.10 9.58 -0.18
CA MET A 98 5.50 10.98 -0.35
C MET A 98 4.63 11.72 -1.39
N ILE A 99 4.39 11.10 -2.54
CA ILE A 99 3.52 11.66 -3.59
C ILE A 99 2.08 11.84 -3.07
N PHE A 100 1.56 10.89 -2.32
CA PHE A 100 0.21 10.97 -1.75
C PHE A 100 0.11 12.04 -0.66
N ALA A 101 1.14 12.20 0.18
CA ALA A 101 1.21 13.29 1.14
C ALA A 101 1.18 14.65 0.42
N LEU A 102 1.95 14.81 -0.66
CA LEU A 102 1.96 16.03 -1.47
C LEU A 102 0.60 16.27 -2.15
N ALA A 103 -0.04 15.23 -2.69
CA ALA A 103 -1.37 15.34 -3.29
C ALA A 103 -2.43 15.79 -2.27
N LEU A 104 -2.35 15.30 -1.02
CA LEU A 104 -3.21 15.76 0.07
C LEU A 104 -2.93 17.22 0.44
N PHE A 105 -1.67 17.65 0.39
CA PHE A 105 -1.27 19.03 0.67
C PHE A 105 -1.85 19.99 -0.37
N LEU A 106 -1.79 19.61 -1.65
CA LEU A 106 -2.38 20.35 -2.78
C LEU A 106 -3.92 20.26 -2.84
N LYS A 107 -4.58 19.67 -1.82
CA LYS A 107 -6.03 19.47 -1.74
C LYS A 107 -6.61 18.66 -2.91
N HIS A 108 -5.80 17.84 -3.57
CA HIS A 108 -6.22 17.02 -4.69
C HIS A 108 -6.91 15.73 -4.22
N THR A 109 -8.08 15.87 -3.62
CA THR A 109 -8.85 14.79 -2.96
C THR A 109 -9.60 13.87 -3.91
N ARG A 110 -9.54 14.11 -5.23
CA ARG A 110 -10.25 13.29 -6.22
C ARG A 110 -9.64 11.89 -6.41
N PHE A 111 -8.44 11.65 -5.90
CA PHE A 111 -7.70 10.40 -6.10
C PHE A 111 -7.67 9.45 -4.90
N PHE A 112 -8.53 9.61 -3.88
CA PHE A 112 -8.51 8.72 -2.71
C PHE A 112 -8.64 7.23 -3.05
N LEU A 113 -9.45 6.88 -4.06
CA LEU A 113 -9.58 5.49 -4.51
C LEU A 113 -8.29 4.97 -5.16
N ALA A 114 -7.67 5.76 -6.05
CA ALA A 114 -6.41 5.41 -6.67
C ALA A 114 -5.26 5.30 -5.64
N GLN A 115 -5.27 6.16 -4.62
CA GLN A 115 -4.32 6.10 -3.51
C GLN A 115 -4.47 4.82 -2.70
N SER A 116 -5.71 4.41 -2.38
CA SER A 116 -5.97 3.16 -1.67
C SER A 116 -5.53 1.93 -2.46
N ILE A 117 -5.86 1.87 -3.76
CA ILE A 117 -5.47 0.78 -4.65
C ILE A 117 -3.94 0.72 -4.79
N GLY A 118 -3.27 1.86 -4.96
CA GLY A 118 -1.82 1.93 -5.04
C GLY A 118 -1.13 1.40 -3.77
N LEU A 119 -1.62 1.79 -2.59
CA LEU A 119 -1.12 1.26 -1.32
C LEU A 119 -1.44 -0.23 -1.15
N ALA A 120 -2.62 -0.69 -1.59
CA ALA A 120 -3.00 -2.11 -1.52
C ALA A 120 -2.07 -2.97 -2.38
N LEU A 121 -1.80 -2.55 -3.61
CA LEU A 121 -0.87 -3.24 -4.51
C LEU A 121 0.54 -3.28 -3.92
N CYS A 122 1.01 -2.19 -3.32
CA CYS A 122 2.29 -2.15 -2.63
C CYS A 122 2.32 -3.10 -1.42
N ALA A 123 1.25 -3.14 -0.61
CA ALA A 123 1.14 -4.05 0.52
C ALA A 123 1.18 -5.52 0.06
N ILE A 124 0.44 -5.89 -0.98
CA ILE A 124 0.45 -7.25 -1.55
C ILE A 124 1.84 -7.60 -2.08
N TRP A 125 2.50 -6.67 -2.78
CA TRP A 125 3.85 -6.88 -3.30
C TRP A 125 4.86 -7.08 -2.17
N ILE A 126 4.86 -6.20 -1.16
CA ILE A 126 5.70 -6.33 0.03
C ILE A 126 5.44 -7.69 0.70
N PHE A 127 4.18 -8.05 0.93
CA PHE A 127 3.81 -9.32 1.55
C PHE A 127 4.35 -10.52 0.76
N ALA A 128 4.15 -10.56 -0.56
CA ALA A 128 4.65 -11.62 -1.41
C ALA A 128 6.19 -11.72 -1.35
N GLY A 129 6.87 -10.57 -1.36
CA GLY A 129 8.33 -10.50 -1.19
C GLY A 129 8.78 -11.06 0.16
N LEU A 130 8.15 -10.62 1.27
CA LEU A 130 8.47 -11.08 2.62
C LEU A 130 8.27 -12.58 2.78
N VAL A 131 7.15 -13.13 2.30
CA VAL A 131 6.88 -14.57 2.38
C VAL A 131 7.93 -15.35 1.61
N ALA A 132 8.29 -14.92 0.40
CA ALA A 132 9.35 -15.56 -0.38
C ALA A 132 10.69 -15.49 0.36
N PHE A 133 11.05 -14.32 0.90
CA PHE A 133 12.28 -14.14 1.66
C PHE A 133 12.33 -14.98 2.93
N ASP A 134 11.25 -15.00 3.73
CA ASP A 134 11.16 -15.79 4.95
C ASP A 134 11.21 -17.30 4.67
N PHE A 135 10.61 -17.74 3.56
CA PHE A 135 10.71 -19.12 3.11
C PHE A 135 12.16 -19.49 2.80
N TYR A 136 12.88 -18.67 2.03
CA TYR A 136 14.30 -18.93 1.75
C TYR A 136 15.18 -18.79 3.00
N PHE A 137 14.91 -17.83 3.87
CA PHE A 137 15.64 -17.60 5.12
C PHE A 137 15.50 -18.77 6.10
N HIS A 138 14.30 -19.38 6.18
CA HIS A 138 14.07 -20.53 7.06
C HIS A 138 14.54 -21.85 6.49
N THR A 139 14.33 -22.07 5.19
CA THR A 139 14.46 -23.39 4.54
C THR A 139 15.85 -23.61 3.93
N ARG A 140 16.55 -22.54 3.53
CA ARG A 140 17.85 -22.65 2.86
C ARG A 140 18.99 -22.26 3.80
N SER A 141 20.14 -22.88 3.60
CA SER A 141 21.45 -22.41 4.04
C SER A 141 22.25 -22.01 2.81
N ALA A 142 23.24 -21.12 2.95
CA ALA A 142 24.14 -20.81 1.84
C ALA A 142 24.86 -22.10 1.44
N ARG A 143 24.61 -22.60 0.22
CA ARG A 143 25.33 -23.77 -0.28
C ARG A 143 26.69 -23.28 -0.76
N VAL A 144 27.69 -23.42 0.11
CA VAL A 144 29.08 -23.14 -0.20
C VAL A 144 29.65 -24.35 -0.91
N THR A 145 29.91 -24.24 -2.22
CA THR A 145 30.67 -25.26 -2.96
C THR A 145 32.07 -24.70 -3.25
N ALA A 146 33.09 -25.41 -2.78
CA ALA A 146 34.48 -25.08 -3.08
C ALA A 146 35.04 -26.15 -4.02
N THR A 147 35.73 -25.73 -5.08
CA THR A 147 36.48 -26.62 -5.95
C THR A 147 37.96 -26.27 -5.87
N ILE A 148 38.83 -27.27 -5.67
CA ILE A 148 40.29 -27.12 -5.67
C ILE A 148 40.80 -27.84 -6.91
N GLY A 149 41.36 -27.11 -7.87
CA GLY A 149 41.86 -27.73 -9.11
C GLY A 149 40.79 -28.52 -9.89
N GLY A 150 39.51 -28.10 -9.80
CA GLY A 150 38.39 -28.78 -10.47
C GLY A 150 37.73 -29.91 -9.67
N VAL A 151 38.28 -30.32 -8.52
CA VAL A 151 37.68 -31.35 -7.65
C VAL A 151 36.83 -30.69 -6.57
N ALA A 152 35.58 -31.14 -6.43
CA ALA A 152 34.67 -30.65 -5.40
C ALA A 152 35.16 -31.07 -4.00
N VAL A 153 35.33 -30.10 -3.11
CA VAL A 153 35.73 -30.33 -1.73
C VAL A 153 34.53 -30.89 -0.95
N PRO A 154 34.69 -31.98 -0.16
CA PRO A 154 33.61 -32.50 0.67
C PRO A 154 33.09 -31.47 1.67
N GLN A 155 31.76 -31.43 1.86
CA GLN A 155 31.08 -30.46 2.74
C GLN A 155 31.58 -30.51 4.19
N ALA A 156 32.08 -31.66 4.65
CA ALA A 156 32.67 -31.83 5.98
C ALA A 156 33.90 -30.94 6.18
N VAL A 157 34.75 -30.80 5.16
CA VAL A 157 35.95 -29.95 5.20
C VAL A 157 35.56 -28.47 5.18
N ILE A 158 34.57 -28.12 4.35
CA ILE A 158 34.03 -26.74 4.28
C ILE A 158 33.47 -26.33 5.64
N SER A 159 32.70 -27.20 6.28
CA SER A 159 32.12 -26.94 7.61
C SER A 159 33.17 -26.80 8.71
N ALA A 160 34.31 -27.49 8.59
CA ALA A 160 35.43 -27.36 9.52
C ALA A 160 36.17 -26.03 9.34
N VAL A 161 36.41 -25.63 8.08
CA VAL A 161 37.04 -24.34 7.74
C VAL A 161 36.13 -23.16 8.12
N GLU A 162 34.82 -23.28 7.89
CA GLU A 162 33.81 -22.31 8.35
C GLU A 162 33.86 -22.10 9.86
N LYS A 163 33.93 -23.19 10.64
CA LYS A 163 34.10 -23.11 12.10
C LYS A 163 35.42 -22.43 12.50
N GLN A 164 36.49 -22.67 11.75
CA GLN A 164 37.80 -22.08 12.03
C GLN A 164 37.87 -20.58 11.71
N LEU A 165 37.17 -20.16 10.65
CA LEU A 165 37.08 -18.76 10.22
C LEU A 165 35.98 -17.99 10.98
N GLY A 166 35.16 -18.67 11.78
CA GLY A 166 34.01 -18.07 12.47
C GLY A 166 32.89 -17.62 11.51
N VAL A 167 32.96 -17.98 10.23
CA VAL A 167 31.97 -17.63 9.22
C VAL A 167 30.94 -18.75 9.15
N THR A 168 29.67 -18.42 9.36
CA THR A 168 28.58 -19.39 9.35
C THR A 168 27.76 -19.22 8.08
N GLY A 169 27.63 -20.26 7.25
CA GLY A 169 26.72 -20.28 6.10
C GLY A 169 25.23 -20.35 6.47
N VAL A 170 24.90 -20.37 7.76
CA VAL A 170 23.52 -20.40 8.26
C VAL A 170 22.99 -18.97 8.35
N TYR A 171 22.13 -18.59 7.41
CA TYR A 171 21.51 -17.25 7.33
C TYR A 171 20.90 -16.77 8.65
N LYS A 172 20.31 -17.69 9.45
CA LYS A 172 19.69 -17.37 10.75
C LYS A 172 20.64 -16.82 11.81
N ARG A 173 21.96 -17.09 11.70
CA ARG A 173 22.95 -16.57 12.65
C ARG A 173 23.50 -15.20 12.26
N ILE A 174 23.12 -14.72 11.09
CA ILE A 174 23.62 -13.47 10.54
C ILE A 174 22.68 -12.34 10.96
N GLU A 175 23.12 -11.52 11.91
CA GLU A 175 22.29 -10.47 12.52
C GLU A 175 21.71 -9.50 11.49
N TYR A 176 22.48 -9.14 10.45
CA TYR A 176 22.01 -8.20 9.44
C TYR A 176 20.85 -8.76 8.59
N LEU A 177 20.81 -10.08 8.30
CA LEU A 177 19.66 -10.68 7.63
C LEU A 177 18.42 -10.70 8.54
N ARG A 178 18.62 -10.86 9.84
CA ARG A 178 17.51 -10.86 10.81
C ARG A 178 16.85 -9.48 10.89
N LEU A 179 17.62 -8.40 10.84
CA LEU A 179 17.05 -7.05 10.75
C LEU A 179 16.28 -6.84 9.43
N VAL A 180 16.82 -7.30 8.29
CA VAL A 180 16.13 -7.25 7.00
C VAL A 180 14.84 -8.07 7.00
N ALA A 181 14.78 -9.17 7.75
CA ALA A 181 13.55 -9.96 7.88
C ALA A 181 12.48 -9.22 8.69
N ILE A 182 12.86 -8.61 9.82
CA ILE A 182 11.90 -8.07 10.80
C ILE A 182 11.37 -6.68 10.40
N ILE A 183 12.22 -5.78 9.93
CA ILE A 183 11.83 -4.38 9.70
C ILE A 183 10.74 -4.20 8.64
N PRO A 184 10.79 -4.88 7.48
CA PRO A 184 9.78 -4.74 6.45
C PRO A 184 8.37 -5.18 6.88
N TRP A 185 8.23 -6.02 7.92
CA TRP A 185 6.92 -6.37 8.47
C TRP A 185 6.19 -5.15 9.04
N PHE A 186 6.92 -4.19 9.61
CA PHE A 186 6.33 -2.94 10.10
C PHE A 186 5.84 -2.09 8.93
N THR A 187 6.64 -1.99 7.85
CA THR A 187 6.24 -1.30 6.62
C THR A 187 4.96 -1.90 6.04
N LEU A 188 4.85 -3.23 6.00
CA LEU A 188 3.63 -3.93 5.56
C LEU A 188 2.42 -3.54 6.42
N LEU A 189 2.56 -3.59 7.74
CA LEU A 189 1.48 -3.31 8.69
C LEU A 189 0.94 -1.89 8.50
N PHE A 190 1.82 -0.89 8.47
CA PHE A 190 1.40 0.49 8.28
C PHE A 190 0.82 0.74 6.88
N THR A 191 1.38 0.12 5.84
CA THR A 191 0.87 0.26 4.46
C THR A 191 -0.53 -0.32 4.33
N THR A 192 -0.79 -1.46 4.99
CA THR A 192 -2.10 -2.12 5.01
C THR A 192 -3.14 -1.27 5.75
N ILE A 193 -2.79 -0.76 6.94
CA ILE A 193 -3.67 0.15 7.70
C ILE A 193 -3.97 1.41 6.88
N GLY A 194 -2.96 2.00 6.24
CA GLY A 194 -3.15 3.14 5.34
C GLY A 194 -4.12 2.82 4.22
N SER A 195 -3.91 1.72 3.50
CA SER A 195 -4.79 1.31 2.39
C SER A 195 -6.26 1.21 2.82
N ILE A 196 -6.54 0.60 3.99
CA ILE A 196 -7.89 0.47 4.55
C ILE A 196 -8.48 1.85 4.89
N ILE A 197 -7.74 2.71 5.57
CA ILE A 197 -8.22 4.06 5.94
C ILE A 197 -8.56 4.86 4.68
N PHE A 198 -7.70 4.80 3.66
CA PHE A 198 -7.95 5.46 2.37
C PHE A 198 -9.17 4.88 1.64
N ALA A 199 -9.38 3.56 1.69
CA ALA A 199 -10.56 2.91 1.11
C ALA A 199 -11.86 3.41 1.77
N VAL A 200 -11.89 3.45 3.11
CA VAL A 200 -13.06 3.92 3.88
C VAL A 200 -13.34 5.39 3.59
N CYS A 201 -12.31 6.22 3.41
CA CYS A 201 -12.48 7.62 3.02
C CYS A 201 -13.03 7.78 1.59
N ALA A 202 -12.64 6.89 0.67
CA ALA A 202 -13.11 6.90 -0.71
C ALA A 202 -14.57 6.41 -0.85
N GLY A 203 -15.00 5.49 0.01
CA GLY A 203 -16.33 4.85 -0.05
C GLY A 203 -17.49 5.71 0.46
N LYS A 204 -17.27 6.94 0.96
CA LYS A 204 -18.36 7.80 1.42
C LYS A 204 -19.20 8.23 0.21
N PRO A 205 -20.46 7.77 0.08
CA PRO A 205 -21.30 8.16 -1.03
C PRO A 205 -21.48 9.67 -0.97
N LYS A 206 -21.12 10.36 -2.05
CA LYS A 206 -21.64 11.71 -2.26
C LYS A 206 -23.14 11.53 -2.41
N THR A 207 -23.89 11.76 -1.33
CA THR A 207 -25.33 12.00 -1.41
C THR A 207 -25.48 13.09 -2.47
N ARG A 208 -25.81 12.69 -3.69
CA ARG A 208 -26.16 13.63 -4.75
C ARG A 208 -27.31 14.42 -4.14
N ALA A 209 -27.13 15.73 -3.99
CA ALA A 209 -28.25 16.61 -3.69
C ALA A 209 -29.38 16.22 -4.67
N PRO A 210 -30.61 16.02 -4.19
CA PRO A 210 -31.72 15.63 -5.05
C PRO A 210 -31.70 16.58 -6.24
N SER A 211 -31.55 16.01 -7.44
CA SER A 211 -31.63 16.75 -8.68
C SER A 211 -32.90 17.58 -8.57
N LYS A 212 -32.74 18.91 -8.55
CA LYS A 212 -33.86 19.84 -8.56
C LYS A 212 -34.74 19.37 -9.71
N SER A 213 -35.91 18.82 -9.39
CA SER A 213 -36.86 18.37 -10.40
C SER A 213 -37.04 19.54 -11.37
N PRO A 214 -36.87 19.36 -12.69
CA PRO A 214 -37.15 20.44 -13.62
C PRO A 214 -38.54 20.96 -13.30
N ALA A 215 -38.66 22.28 -13.12
CA ALA A 215 -39.94 22.92 -12.84
C ALA A 215 -40.97 22.46 -13.88
N PRO A 216 -42.23 22.21 -13.51
CA PRO A 216 -43.26 21.84 -14.47
C PRO A 216 -43.30 22.91 -15.55
N VAL A 217 -43.07 22.50 -16.80
CA VAL A 217 -43.23 23.36 -17.97
C VAL A 217 -44.71 23.71 -18.04
N SER A 218 -45.05 24.94 -17.64
CA SER A 218 -46.37 25.51 -17.85
C SER A 218 -46.56 25.73 -19.35
N TYR A 219 -47.27 24.82 -20.01
CA TYR A 219 -47.77 25.04 -21.36
C TYR A 219 -48.95 26.01 -21.26
N THR A 220 -48.74 27.27 -21.64
CA THR A 220 -49.86 28.14 -22.03
C THR A 220 -50.32 27.65 -23.40
N VAL A 221 -51.47 26.98 -23.44
CA VAL A 221 -52.19 26.73 -24.69
C VAL A 221 -52.72 28.09 -25.12
N ASP A 222 -52.03 28.76 -26.05
CA ASP A 222 -52.59 29.90 -26.77
C ASP A 222 -53.77 29.39 -27.59
N SER A 223 -54.96 29.70 -27.12
CA SER A 223 -56.24 29.35 -27.74
C SER A 223 -56.54 30.39 -28.81
N ASP A 224 -55.89 30.27 -29.97
CA ASP A 224 -56.24 31.01 -31.19
C ASP A 224 -57.48 30.38 -31.87
N ALA A 225 -58.62 30.46 -31.19
CA ALA A 225 -59.94 30.25 -31.76
C ALA A 225 -60.73 31.52 -31.46
N ASP A 226 -60.86 32.40 -32.47
CA ASP A 226 -61.97 33.34 -32.70
C ASP A 226 -61.50 34.45 -33.66
N LYS A 227 -61.45 34.13 -34.95
CA LYS A 227 -61.61 35.11 -36.05
C LYS A 227 -62.48 34.49 -37.12
N GLU A 228 -63.80 34.52 -36.87
CA GLU A 228 -64.79 34.49 -37.95
C GLU A 228 -64.75 35.88 -38.61
N GLU A 229 -64.25 35.93 -39.86
CA GLU A 229 -64.38 37.11 -40.71
C GLU A 229 -65.58 36.92 -41.63
N GLU A 230 -66.58 37.76 -41.37
CA GLU A 230 -67.88 37.90 -41.98
C GLU A 230 -67.76 38.29 -43.47
N LEU A 231 -68.03 37.34 -44.38
CA LEU A 231 -68.05 37.58 -45.82
C LEU A 231 -69.45 38.09 -46.25
N SER A 232 -69.56 39.40 -46.41
CA SER A 232 -70.75 40.11 -46.89
C SER A 232 -70.96 39.92 -48.41
N PRO A 233 -72.22 39.84 -48.90
CA PRO A 233 -72.55 39.59 -50.30
C PRO A 233 -72.59 40.90 -51.12
N THR A 234 -72.16 40.84 -52.38
CA THR A 234 -72.44 41.92 -53.35
C THR A 234 -72.92 41.31 -54.67
N GLU A 235 -74.22 41.43 -54.85
CA GLU A 235 -75.01 41.34 -56.10
C GLU A 235 -74.54 42.38 -57.14
N PRO A 236 -74.82 42.19 -58.46
CA PRO A 236 -76.20 42.14 -59.01
C PRO A 236 -76.52 40.95 -59.92
#